data_AF-B8MF73-F1
#
_entry.id   AF-B8MF73-F1
#
_cell.length_a   1.000
_cell.length_b   1.000
_cell.length_c   1.000
_cell.angle_alpha   90.00
_cell.angle_beta   90.00
_cell.angle_gamma   90.00
#
_symmetry.space_group_name_H-M   'P 1'
#
loop_
_entity.id
_entity.type
_entity.pdbx_description
1 polymer ?
#
loop_
_entity_poly.entity_id
_entity_poly.type
_entity_poly.pdbx_seq_one_letter_code
_entity_poly.pdbx_strand_id
1 'polypeptide(L)'
;MDFRFVNVKTPKDALQLAKEPEIRSHVTRHQWKQFGRRDKRQHGRKRILPSITHDMNGAKHSADLFTPESISIAPQIGGLRVDPFRSYPVSIRSWTPLLVDHYLIHMAVDIPELDLPGNHGLLRTSWFPLVMSEPALFSVIILLAASHYASLQGGPSSIKLDLLNLRCEALLSIKRSLDAQHIVHDALIGAIAKMASYEAMFGSLENYDIHMQGLARAVSLRGGLPSLGLNGLLHRMVLWIDRNAAFLHGLPMYFFADTDLPGDPNPGHFLGSS
;
A
#
# COMPACT_ATOMS: atom_id res chain seq x y z
N MET A 1 15.53 13.98 28.63
CA MET A 1 14.80 15.24 28.38
C MET A 1 15.81 16.35 28.52
N ASP A 2 16.34 16.85 27.40
CA ASP A 2 17.30 17.97 27.41
C ASP A 2 16.54 19.28 27.31
N PHE A 3 16.68 20.13 28.34
CA PHE A 3 16.12 21.47 28.33
C PHE A 3 17.13 22.44 27.74
N ARG A 4 16.79 23.07 26.62
CA ARG A 4 17.54 24.18 26.04
C ARG A 4 16.91 25.50 26.50
N PHE A 5 17.65 26.29 27.27
CA PHE A 5 17.23 27.64 27.64
C PHE A 5 17.52 28.61 26.49
N VAL A 6 16.48 29.29 26.00
CA VAL A 6 16.58 30.35 25.00
C VAL A 6 16.56 31.69 25.72
N ASN A 7 17.64 32.48 25.57
CA ASN A 7 17.75 33.79 26.17
C ASN A 7 17.10 34.83 25.25
N VAL A 8 15.90 35.29 25.61
CA VAL A 8 15.14 36.31 24.88
C VAL A 8 15.48 37.67 25.46
N LYS A 9 16.21 38.51 24.70
CA LYS A 9 16.65 39.84 25.16
C LYS A 9 15.64 40.94 24.87
N THR A 10 14.73 40.75 23.91
CA THR A 10 13.67 41.73 23.64
C THR A 10 12.30 41.10 23.36
N PRO A 11 11.18 41.78 23.71
CA PRO A 11 9.83 41.22 23.57
C PRO A 11 9.42 40.88 22.12
N LYS A 12 10.09 41.47 21.12
CA LYS A 12 9.80 41.22 19.70
C LYS A 12 10.36 39.88 19.21
N ASP A 13 11.41 39.35 19.86
CA ASP A 13 12.05 38.09 19.49
C ASP A 13 11.15 36.89 19.83
N ALA A 14 10.39 36.98 20.94
CA ALA A 14 9.39 35.97 21.31
C ALA A 14 8.22 35.88 20.32
N LEU A 15 7.84 37.02 19.71
CA LEU A 15 6.75 37.10 18.73
C LEU A 15 7.16 36.59 17.34
N GLN A 16 8.46 36.58 17.01
CA GLN A 16 8.97 35.92 15.80
C GLN A 16 8.99 34.40 15.95
N LEU A 17 9.35 33.89 17.14
CA LEU A 17 9.35 32.44 17.43
C LEU A 17 7.94 31.84 17.49
N ALA A 18 6.92 32.63 17.86
CA ALA A 18 5.52 32.20 17.88
C ALA A 18 4.82 32.27 16.50
N LYS A 19 5.49 32.81 15.45
CA LYS A 19 4.87 33.10 14.15
C LYS A 19 5.22 32.14 13.00
N GLU A 20 5.90 31.02 13.26
CA GLU A 20 6.12 29.94 12.29
C GLU A 20 5.79 28.57 12.89
N PRO A 21 5.05 27.69 12.19
CA PRO A 21 3.61 27.87 12.01
C PRO A 21 2.81 26.64 12.47
N GLU A 22 1.83 26.85 13.35
CA GLU A 22 0.65 25.96 13.53
C GLU A 22 -0.24 25.91 12.27
N ILE A 23 0.10 26.69 11.23
CA ILE A 23 -0.57 26.75 9.93
C ILE A 23 0.24 25.99 8.87
N ARG A 24 0.63 24.74 9.15
CA ARG A 24 1.16 23.81 8.12
C ARG A 24 0.48 22.44 8.12
N SER A 25 -0.17 22.03 9.20
CA SER A 25 -0.83 20.72 9.31
C SER A 25 -1.98 20.53 8.32
N HIS A 26 -2.69 21.60 7.95
CA HIS A 26 -3.87 21.50 7.09
C HIS A 26 -3.57 21.56 5.58
N VAL A 27 -2.40 22.08 5.17
CA VAL A 27 -2.03 22.24 3.75
C VAL A 27 -1.23 21.04 3.24
N THR A 28 -0.43 20.39 4.09
CA THR A 28 0.37 19.20 3.72
C THR A 28 -0.50 17.99 3.41
N ARG A 29 -1.71 17.91 3.99
CA ARG A 29 -2.66 16.79 3.84
C ARG A 29 -3.07 16.50 2.39
N HIS A 30 -2.85 17.43 1.46
CA HIS A 30 -3.17 17.27 0.05
C HIS A 30 -2.02 17.58 -0.91
N GLN A 31 -0.82 17.91 -0.43
CA GLN A 31 0.34 18.15 -1.32
C GLN A 31 0.70 16.90 -2.14
N TRP A 32 0.54 15.70 -1.56
CA TRP A 32 0.72 14.44 -2.28
C TRP A 32 -0.28 14.24 -3.44
N LYS A 33 -1.52 14.77 -3.33
CA LYS A 33 -2.49 14.75 -4.46
C LYS A 33 -2.02 15.60 -5.64
N GLN A 34 -1.08 16.54 -5.44
CA GLN A 34 -0.53 17.37 -6.51
C GLN A 34 0.55 16.64 -7.32
N PHE A 35 1.33 15.75 -6.71
CA PHE A 35 2.33 14.93 -7.42
C PHE A 35 1.67 14.00 -8.45
N GLY A 36 0.59 13.28 -8.08
CA GLY A 36 -0.15 12.43 -9.03
C GLY A 36 -0.89 13.20 -10.15
N ARG A 37 -1.16 14.51 -9.98
CA ARG A 37 -1.72 15.36 -11.04
C ARG A 37 -0.68 15.80 -12.08
N ARG A 38 0.60 15.86 -11.72
CA ARG A 38 1.68 16.26 -12.62
C ARG A 38 1.96 15.19 -13.68
N ASP A 39 1.88 13.92 -13.28
CA ASP A 39 2.10 12.75 -14.15
C ASP A 39 1.03 12.60 -15.25
N LYS A 40 -0.22 12.98 -14.95
CA LYS A 40 -1.33 12.99 -15.94
C LYS A 40 -1.06 13.85 -17.17
N ARG A 41 -0.22 14.89 -17.06
CA ARG A 41 0.08 15.77 -18.20
C ARG A 41 1.04 15.14 -19.20
N GLN A 42 1.84 14.13 -18.81
CA GLN A 42 2.80 13.50 -19.71
C GLN A 42 2.25 12.30 -20.48
N HIS A 43 1.23 11.60 -19.97
CA HIS A 43 0.77 10.31 -20.56
C HIS A 43 -0.52 10.35 -21.40
N GLY A 44 -0.96 11.53 -21.84
CA GLY A 44 -2.17 11.68 -22.67
C GLY A 44 -2.03 11.25 -24.13
N ARG A 45 -1.82 9.96 -24.42
CA ARG A 45 -1.94 9.41 -25.80
C ARG A 45 -3.16 8.48 -25.87
N LYS A 46 -4.25 8.99 -26.46
CA LYS A 46 -5.50 8.26 -26.70
C LYS A 46 -5.24 7.04 -27.60
N ARG A 47 -5.43 5.83 -27.07
CA ARG A 47 -5.52 4.59 -27.87
C ARG A 47 -6.97 4.37 -28.27
N ILE A 48 -7.23 4.42 -29.57
CA ILE A 48 -8.52 4.10 -30.21
C ILE A 48 -8.60 2.56 -30.29
N LEU A 49 -9.64 1.94 -29.74
CA LEU A 49 -9.95 0.52 -29.97
C LEU A 49 -10.70 0.36 -31.30
N PRO A 50 -10.38 -0.63 -32.15
CA PRO A 50 -11.23 -0.99 -33.26
C PRO A 50 -12.39 -1.87 -32.78
N SER A 51 -13.61 -1.50 -33.19
CA SER A 51 -14.83 -2.29 -33.09
C SER A 51 -14.78 -3.46 -34.08
N ILE A 52 -14.86 -4.70 -33.58
CA ILE A 52 -15.04 -5.89 -34.42
C ILE A 52 -16.51 -6.35 -34.26
N THR A 53 -17.25 -6.24 -35.35
CA THR A 53 -18.57 -6.84 -35.55
C THR A 53 -18.41 -8.33 -35.83
N HIS A 54 -19.12 -9.18 -35.10
CA HIS A 54 -19.23 -10.61 -35.43
C HIS A 54 -20.69 -10.94 -35.77
N ASP A 55 -20.92 -11.26 -37.04
CA ASP A 55 -22.16 -11.79 -37.57
C ASP A 55 -22.48 -13.18 -36.99
N MET A 56 -23.74 -13.37 -36.62
CA MET A 56 -24.33 -14.67 -36.29
C MET A 56 -24.91 -15.29 -37.57
N ASN A 57 -24.53 -16.54 -37.88
CA ASN A 57 -25.41 -17.44 -38.62
C ASN A 57 -25.14 -18.90 -38.25
N GLY A 58 -26.22 -19.67 -38.18
CA GLY A 58 -26.33 -20.87 -37.36
C GLY A 58 -26.02 -22.19 -38.06
N ALA A 59 -26.08 -23.27 -37.29
CA ALA A 59 -26.75 -24.53 -37.64
C ALA A 59 -26.76 -25.46 -36.41
N LYS A 60 -27.92 -26.09 -36.19
CA LYS A 60 -28.18 -27.10 -35.16
C LYS A 60 -27.60 -28.44 -35.61
N HIS A 61 -26.93 -29.19 -34.74
CA HIS A 61 -26.92 -30.66 -34.79
C HIS A 61 -26.68 -31.24 -33.38
N SER A 62 -27.59 -32.09 -32.95
CA SER A 62 -27.57 -32.82 -31.68
C SER A 62 -26.78 -34.13 -31.82
N ALA A 63 -25.89 -34.41 -30.86
CA ALA A 63 -25.50 -35.76 -30.46
C ALA A 63 -24.80 -35.71 -29.09
N ASP A 64 -25.32 -36.50 -28.15
CA ASP A 64 -24.86 -36.63 -26.77
C ASP A 64 -23.44 -37.20 -26.65
N LEU A 65 -22.53 -36.44 -26.04
CA LEU A 65 -21.28 -36.95 -25.48
C LEU A 65 -20.90 -36.08 -24.26
N PHE A 66 -20.64 -36.76 -23.13
CA PHE A 66 -20.03 -36.27 -21.88
C PHE A 66 -19.58 -34.81 -21.92
N THR A 67 -20.29 -33.91 -21.23
CA THR A 67 -19.83 -32.53 -21.05
C THR A 67 -18.58 -32.56 -20.17
N PRO A 68 -17.38 -32.28 -20.69
CA PRO A 68 -16.35 -31.75 -19.80
C PRO A 68 -16.94 -30.43 -19.33
N GLU A 69 -16.92 -30.14 -18.03
CA GLU A 69 -17.07 -28.74 -17.61
C GLU A 69 -16.09 -27.95 -18.47
N SER A 70 -16.63 -27.10 -19.34
CA SER A 70 -15.81 -26.31 -20.22
C SER A 70 -15.00 -25.45 -19.27
N ILE A 71 -13.69 -25.72 -19.21
CA ILE A 71 -12.73 -24.84 -18.55
C ILE A 71 -12.84 -23.55 -19.36
N SER A 72 -13.73 -22.67 -18.92
CA SER A 72 -13.92 -21.36 -19.50
C SER A 72 -12.71 -20.56 -19.03
N ILE A 73 -11.62 -20.69 -19.80
CA ILE A 73 -10.48 -19.79 -19.68
C ILE A 73 -11.04 -18.44 -20.06
N ALA A 74 -11.33 -17.62 -19.05
CA ALA A 74 -11.79 -16.25 -19.24
C ALA A 74 -10.84 -15.60 -20.25
N PRO A 75 -11.36 -14.92 -21.29
CA PRO A 75 -10.53 -14.39 -22.35
C PRO A 75 -9.43 -13.54 -21.71
N GLN A 76 -8.18 -13.92 -21.99
CA GLN A 76 -6.97 -13.32 -21.44
C GLN A 76 -6.77 -11.93 -22.05
N ILE A 77 -7.67 -11.00 -21.74
CA ILE A 77 -7.57 -9.62 -22.16
C ILE A 77 -6.48 -8.99 -21.28
N GLY A 78 -5.24 -8.94 -21.79
CA GLY A 78 -4.13 -8.25 -21.14
C GLY A 78 -2.79 -8.98 -21.02
N GLY A 79 -2.58 -10.12 -21.70
CA GLY A 79 -1.25 -10.74 -21.79
C GLY A 79 -0.74 -11.34 -20.48
N LEU A 80 -1.44 -12.35 -19.94
CA LEU A 80 -1.08 -13.10 -18.72
C LEU A 80 -1.09 -12.29 -17.41
N ARG A 81 -1.62 -11.06 -17.40
CA ARG A 81 -1.71 -10.19 -16.20
C ARG A 81 -2.78 -10.60 -15.18
N VAL A 82 -3.51 -11.68 -15.43
CA VAL A 82 -4.54 -12.20 -14.55
C VAL A 82 -4.09 -13.58 -14.09
N ASP A 83 -4.06 -13.82 -12.78
CA ASP A 83 -3.75 -15.12 -12.21
C ASP A 83 -4.73 -16.19 -12.76
N PRO A 84 -4.26 -17.12 -13.63
CA PRO A 84 -5.12 -18.09 -14.27
C PRO A 84 -5.61 -19.16 -13.29
N PHE A 85 -4.97 -19.31 -12.12
CA PHE A 85 -5.31 -20.29 -11.10
C PHE A 85 -6.25 -19.73 -10.02
N ARG A 86 -6.52 -18.42 -10.03
CA ARG A 86 -7.36 -17.74 -9.03
C ARG A 86 -6.91 -18.03 -7.58
N SER A 87 -5.61 -18.07 -7.36
CA SER A 87 -4.94 -18.45 -6.11
C SER A 87 -4.92 -17.33 -5.07
N TYR A 88 -5.83 -16.36 -5.15
CA TYR A 88 -5.86 -15.24 -4.21
C TYR A 88 -6.22 -15.73 -2.80
N PRO A 89 -5.60 -15.18 -1.73
CA PRO A 89 -5.89 -15.57 -0.34
C PRO A 89 -7.31 -15.26 0.16
N VAL A 90 -8.12 -14.60 -0.65
CA VAL A 90 -9.49 -14.19 -0.34
C VAL A 90 -10.40 -14.49 -1.52
N SER A 91 -11.71 -14.53 -1.27
CA SER A 91 -12.70 -14.70 -2.33
C SER A 91 -12.54 -13.64 -3.41
N ILE A 92 -12.30 -14.10 -4.64
CA ILE A 92 -12.05 -13.24 -5.79
C ILE A 92 -13.28 -12.38 -6.12
N ARG A 93 -13.05 -11.08 -6.32
CA ARG A 93 -14.04 -10.13 -6.82
C ARG A 93 -13.65 -9.69 -8.23
N SER A 94 -14.61 -9.17 -8.98
CA SER A 94 -14.39 -8.75 -10.38
C SER A 94 -13.25 -7.73 -10.54
N TRP A 95 -13.03 -6.88 -9.54
CA TRP A 95 -11.96 -5.89 -9.52
C TRP A 95 -10.64 -6.39 -8.92
N THR A 96 -10.59 -7.59 -8.32
CA THR A 96 -9.38 -8.09 -7.61
C THR A 96 -8.17 -8.17 -8.54
N PRO A 97 -8.23 -8.79 -9.73
CA PRO A 97 -7.07 -8.85 -10.63
C PRO A 97 -6.57 -7.48 -11.05
N LEU A 98 -7.49 -6.52 -11.28
CA LEU A 98 -7.13 -5.14 -11.62
C LEU A 98 -6.31 -4.48 -10.52
N LEU A 99 -6.72 -4.63 -9.26
CA LEU A 99 -6.01 -4.00 -8.14
C LEU A 99 -4.66 -4.68 -7.85
N VAL A 100 -4.56 -5.98 -8.10
CA VAL A 100 -3.29 -6.70 -8.00
C VAL A 100 -2.31 -6.23 -9.09
N ASP A 101 -2.75 -6.15 -10.35
CA ASP A 101 -1.92 -5.59 -11.43
C ASP A 101 -1.52 -4.15 -11.11
N HIS A 102 -2.47 -3.33 -10.63
CA HIS A 102 -2.19 -1.95 -10.23
C HIS A 102 -1.11 -1.88 -9.13
N TYR A 103 -1.21 -2.72 -8.09
CA TYR A 103 -0.21 -2.78 -7.04
C TYR A 103 1.18 -3.16 -7.59
N LEU A 104 1.27 -4.22 -8.37
CA LEU A 104 2.54 -4.74 -8.89
C LEU A 104 3.21 -3.77 -9.86
N ILE A 105 2.44 -3.10 -10.71
CA ILE A 105 2.97 -2.19 -11.73
C ILE A 105 3.29 -0.82 -11.13
N HIS A 106 2.41 -0.27 -10.30
CA HIS A 106 2.49 1.14 -9.89
C HIS A 106 2.94 1.37 -8.46
N MET A 107 2.96 0.35 -7.59
CA MET A 107 3.28 0.54 -6.16
C MET A 107 4.45 -0.31 -5.67
N ALA A 108 4.61 -1.52 -6.19
CA ALA A 108 5.71 -2.42 -5.84
C ALA A 108 7.01 -2.08 -6.61
N VAL A 109 7.36 -0.79 -6.70
CA VAL A 109 8.55 -0.29 -7.41
C VAL A 109 9.84 -0.55 -6.63
N ASP A 110 10.99 -0.38 -7.30
CA ASP A 110 12.29 -0.46 -6.64
C ASP A 110 12.46 0.74 -5.70
N ILE A 111 12.85 0.48 -4.45
CA ILE A 111 13.06 1.49 -3.41
C ILE A 111 14.45 1.24 -2.84
N PRO A 112 15.45 2.09 -3.15
CA PRO A 112 16.84 1.87 -2.75
C PRO A 112 17.04 1.55 -1.25
N GLU A 113 16.26 2.20 -0.39
CA GLU A 113 16.28 2.02 1.06
C GLU A 113 15.81 0.62 1.49
N LEU A 114 14.93 -0.01 0.70
CA LEU A 114 14.40 -1.35 0.96
C LEU A 114 15.20 -2.44 0.24
N ASP A 115 15.60 -2.18 -1.00
CA ASP A 115 16.29 -3.15 -1.85
C ASP A 115 17.75 -3.33 -1.41
N LEU A 116 18.39 -2.31 -0.85
CA LEU A 116 19.85 -2.25 -0.59
C LEU A 116 20.68 -2.33 -1.89
N PRO A 117 21.95 -1.88 -1.87
CA PRO A 117 22.81 -1.94 -3.05
C PRO A 117 22.93 -3.35 -3.63
N GLY A 118 22.70 -3.47 -4.95
CA GLY A 118 22.86 -4.72 -5.69
C GLY A 118 21.62 -5.63 -5.76
N ASN A 119 20.51 -5.28 -5.10
CA ASN A 119 19.22 -5.96 -5.28
C ASN A 119 18.21 -5.05 -5.98
N HIS A 120 17.18 -5.68 -6.56
CA HIS A 120 16.10 -5.02 -7.26
C HIS A 120 14.79 -5.78 -7.09
N GLY A 121 13.66 -5.07 -7.12
CA GLY A 121 12.34 -5.66 -7.18
C GLY A 121 11.95 -6.51 -5.96
N LEU A 122 12.54 -6.30 -4.77
CA LEU A 122 12.24 -7.14 -3.60
C LEU A 122 10.76 -7.05 -3.19
N LEU A 123 10.10 -5.92 -3.47
CA LEU A 123 8.67 -5.78 -3.26
C LEU A 123 7.84 -6.76 -4.11
N ARG A 124 8.32 -7.12 -5.31
CA ARG A 124 7.66 -8.08 -6.21
C ARG A 124 8.12 -9.51 -5.97
N THR A 125 9.41 -9.73 -5.70
CA THR A 125 10.02 -11.06 -5.66
C THR A 125 10.03 -11.71 -4.28
N SER A 126 9.96 -10.92 -3.20
CA SER A 126 10.02 -11.42 -1.81
C SER A 126 8.79 -11.03 -1.00
N TRP A 127 8.43 -9.75 -1.02
CA TRP A 127 7.29 -9.24 -0.27
C TRP A 127 5.94 -9.72 -0.84
N PHE A 128 5.70 -9.59 -2.15
CA PHE A 128 4.41 -9.98 -2.73
C PHE A 128 4.08 -11.48 -2.56
N PRO A 129 5.03 -12.43 -2.63
CA PRO A 129 4.78 -13.81 -2.22
C PRO A 129 4.26 -13.94 -0.78
N LEU A 130 4.79 -13.17 0.18
CA LEU A 130 4.24 -13.13 1.54
C LEU A 130 2.82 -12.56 1.56
N VAL A 131 2.54 -11.52 0.76
CA VAL A 131 1.19 -10.97 0.59
C VAL A 131 0.21 -12.03 0.09
N MET A 132 0.64 -12.88 -0.83
CA MET A 132 -0.15 -14.00 -1.38
C MET A 132 -0.27 -15.20 -0.45
N SER A 133 0.40 -15.21 0.71
CA SER A 133 0.31 -16.31 1.67
C SER A 133 -0.76 -16.11 2.74
N GLU A 134 -1.17 -14.86 3.01
CA GLU A 134 -1.93 -14.53 4.21
C GLU A 134 -3.11 -13.57 3.90
N PRO A 135 -4.37 -13.95 4.23
CA PRO A 135 -5.56 -13.17 3.89
C PRO A 135 -5.58 -11.75 4.47
N ALA A 136 -5.03 -11.56 5.68
CA ALA A 136 -4.98 -10.26 6.34
C ALA A 136 -4.07 -9.29 5.58
N LEU A 137 -2.86 -9.74 5.25
CA LEU A 137 -1.91 -8.94 4.51
C LEU A 137 -2.41 -8.64 3.10
N PHE A 138 -2.96 -9.64 2.40
CA PHE A 138 -3.55 -9.45 1.08
C PHE A 138 -4.64 -8.38 1.09
N SER A 139 -5.57 -8.44 2.04
CA SER A 139 -6.69 -7.49 2.14
C SER A 139 -6.21 -6.04 2.33
N VAL A 140 -5.17 -5.85 3.16
CA VAL A 140 -4.55 -4.52 3.36
C VAL A 140 -3.89 -4.01 2.07
N ILE A 141 -3.15 -4.85 1.36
CA ILE A 141 -2.51 -4.46 0.10
C ILE A 141 -3.55 -4.09 -0.96
N ILE A 142 -4.64 -4.85 -1.06
CA ILE A 142 -5.76 -4.53 -1.94
C ILE A 142 -6.40 -3.19 -1.57
N LEU A 143 -6.58 -2.90 -0.28
CA LEU A 143 -7.08 -1.60 0.18
C LEU A 143 -6.15 -0.45 -0.24
N LEU A 144 -4.83 -0.60 -0.04
CA LEU A 144 -3.85 0.40 -0.51
C LEU A 144 -3.95 0.61 -2.02
N ALA A 145 -3.98 -0.48 -2.79
CA ALA A 145 -4.08 -0.43 -4.24
C ALA A 145 -5.38 0.23 -4.70
N ALA A 146 -6.52 -0.10 -4.06
CA ALA A 146 -7.82 0.50 -4.33
C ALA A 146 -7.81 2.00 -4.10
N SER A 147 -7.30 2.44 -2.94
CA SER A 147 -7.25 3.87 -2.59
C SER A 147 -6.27 4.64 -3.46
N HIS A 148 -5.12 4.05 -3.79
CA HIS A 148 -4.19 4.64 -4.72
C HIS A 148 -4.81 4.77 -6.12
N TYR A 149 -5.39 3.70 -6.66
CA TYR A 149 -6.10 3.70 -7.94
C TYR A 149 -7.20 4.76 -7.96
N ALA A 150 -8.06 4.81 -6.95
CA ALA A 150 -9.13 5.80 -6.83
C ALA A 150 -8.59 7.24 -6.76
N SER A 151 -7.45 7.47 -6.11
CA SER A 151 -6.83 8.80 -6.04
C SER A 151 -6.33 9.31 -7.40
N LEU A 152 -5.95 8.39 -8.29
CA LEU A 152 -5.53 8.71 -9.66
C LEU A 152 -6.74 8.90 -10.59
N GLN A 153 -7.87 8.25 -10.32
CA GLN A 153 -9.06 8.37 -11.16
C GLN A 153 -9.88 9.61 -10.81
N GLY A 154 -9.92 10.58 -11.74
CA GLY A 154 -10.63 11.86 -11.56
C GLY A 154 -11.91 11.98 -12.38
N GLY A 155 -12.40 10.88 -12.96
CA GLY A 155 -13.48 10.89 -13.95
C GLY A 155 -14.68 10.00 -13.58
N PRO A 156 -15.89 10.35 -14.05
CA PRO A 156 -17.14 9.65 -13.75
C PRO A 156 -17.26 8.23 -14.33
N SER A 157 -16.34 7.81 -15.21
CA SER A 157 -16.29 6.49 -15.85
C SER A 157 -15.39 5.47 -15.12
N SER A 158 -14.88 5.81 -13.95
CA SER A 158 -14.04 4.88 -13.16
C SER A 158 -14.87 3.87 -12.37
N ILE A 159 -14.30 2.68 -12.16
CA ILE A 159 -14.91 1.65 -11.31
C ILE A 159 -15.14 2.25 -9.91
N LYS A 160 -16.39 2.22 -9.45
CA LYS A 160 -16.72 2.64 -8.08
C LYS A 160 -16.30 1.54 -7.11
N LEU A 161 -15.18 1.76 -6.43
CA LEU A 161 -14.71 0.90 -5.35
C LEU A 161 -15.30 1.39 -4.03
N ASP A 162 -15.90 0.48 -3.26
CA ASP A 162 -16.34 0.76 -1.90
C ASP A 162 -15.12 0.67 -0.95
N LEU A 163 -14.38 1.77 -0.85
CA LEU A 163 -13.16 1.85 -0.04
C LEU A 163 -13.46 1.68 1.46
N LEU A 164 -14.66 2.06 1.92
CA LEU A 164 -15.03 1.89 3.31
C LEU A 164 -15.23 0.41 3.64
N ASN A 165 -15.92 -0.33 2.76
CA ASN A 165 -16.08 -1.76 2.93
C ASN A 165 -14.73 -2.50 2.85
N LEU A 166 -13.85 -2.13 1.91
CA LEU A 166 -12.49 -2.69 1.84
C LEU A 166 -11.68 -2.45 3.10
N ARG A 167 -11.80 -1.25 3.69
CA ARG A 167 -11.15 -0.91 4.96
C ARG A 167 -11.67 -1.77 6.11
N CYS A 168 -12.99 -1.94 6.19
CA CYS A 168 -13.62 -2.80 7.18
C CYS A 168 -13.16 -4.26 7.04
N GLU A 169 -13.14 -4.79 5.82
CA GLU A 169 -12.68 -6.15 5.53
C GLU A 169 -11.21 -6.37 5.92
N ALA A 170 -10.32 -5.43 5.60
CA ALA A 170 -8.92 -5.49 5.97
C ALA A 170 -8.75 -5.53 7.50
N LEU A 171 -9.45 -4.64 8.23
CA LEU A 171 -9.44 -4.62 9.70
C LEU A 171 -9.97 -5.91 10.32
N LEU A 172 -11.10 -6.44 9.81
CA LEU A 172 -11.66 -7.71 10.26
C LEU A 172 -10.73 -8.89 9.95
N SER A 173 -9.98 -8.83 8.85
CA SER A 173 -9.00 -9.86 8.49
C SER A 173 -7.80 -9.83 9.44
N ILE A 174 -7.28 -8.65 9.79
CA ILE A 174 -6.23 -8.49 10.81
C ILE A 174 -6.73 -9.01 12.16
N LYS A 175 -7.94 -8.62 12.58
CA LYS A 175 -8.53 -9.08 13.85
C LYS A 175 -8.62 -10.60 13.91
N ARG A 176 -9.15 -11.24 12.86
CA ARG A 176 -9.22 -12.71 12.79
C ARG A 176 -7.85 -13.37 12.85
N SER A 177 -6.84 -12.78 12.21
CA SER A 177 -5.46 -13.30 12.27
C SER A 177 -4.88 -13.22 13.69
N LEU A 178 -5.13 -12.11 14.41
CA LEU A 178 -4.78 -11.95 15.82
C LEU A 178 -5.51 -12.95 16.73
N ASP A 179 -6.80 -13.16 16.49
CA ASP A 179 -7.63 -14.06 17.32
C ASP A 179 -7.29 -15.55 17.08
N ALA A 180 -6.89 -15.91 15.86
CA ALA A 180 -6.63 -17.30 15.48
C ALA A 180 -5.23 -17.81 15.86
N GLN A 181 -4.25 -16.91 16.01
CA GLN A 181 -2.86 -17.29 16.18
C GLN A 181 -2.28 -16.81 17.50
N HIS A 182 -1.63 -17.73 18.21
CA HIS A 182 -0.93 -17.42 19.45
C HIS A 182 0.48 -16.85 19.21
N ILE A 183 0.96 -16.88 17.96
CA ILE A 183 2.29 -16.43 17.56
C ILE A 183 2.16 -15.34 16.50
N VAL A 184 2.94 -14.27 16.66
CA VAL A 184 2.98 -13.15 15.71
C VAL A 184 3.92 -13.49 14.55
N HIS A 185 3.37 -13.82 13.39
CA HIS A 185 4.15 -14.11 12.16
C HIS A 185 4.38 -12.86 11.30
N ASP A 186 5.25 -12.98 10.29
CA ASP A 186 5.72 -11.83 9.49
C ASP A 186 4.62 -11.17 8.68
N ALA A 187 3.69 -11.95 8.13
CA ALA A 187 2.61 -11.38 7.35
C ALA A 187 1.66 -10.53 8.19
N LEU A 188 1.36 -10.94 9.43
CA LEU A 188 0.57 -10.13 10.36
C LEU A 188 1.27 -8.81 10.72
N ILE A 189 2.57 -8.85 11.00
CA ILE A 189 3.38 -7.63 11.23
C ILE A 189 3.33 -6.73 9.99
N GLY A 190 3.53 -7.33 8.80
CA GLY A 190 3.41 -6.63 7.53
C GLY A 190 2.03 -6.01 7.31
N ALA A 191 0.96 -6.71 7.70
CA ALA A 191 -0.42 -6.25 7.56
C ALA A 191 -0.68 -5.04 8.46
N ILE A 192 -0.25 -5.10 9.72
CA ILE A 192 -0.37 -3.98 10.67
C ILE A 192 0.46 -2.78 10.17
N ALA A 193 1.70 -3.01 9.73
CA ALA A 193 2.57 -1.96 9.21
C ALA A 193 1.99 -1.28 7.97
N LYS A 194 1.47 -2.05 7.01
CA LYS A 194 0.82 -1.47 5.82
C LYS A 194 -0.52 -0.83 6.14
N MET A 195 -1.25 -1.30 7.16
CA MET A 195 -2.45 -0.62 7.62
C MET A 195 -2.11 0.75 8.25
N ALA A 196 -1.02 0.85 9.02
CA ALA A 196 -0.51 2.15 9.47
C ALA A 196 -0.17 3.06 8.26
N SER A 197 0.59 2.54 7.28
CA SER A 197 0.89 3.27 6.04
C SER A 197 -0.39 3.77 5.33
N TYR A 198 -1.44 2.96 5.26
CA TYR A 198 -2.74 3.37 4.73
C TYR A 198 -3.33 4.56 5.49
N GLU A 199 -3.36 4.50 6.82
CA GLU A 199 -3.92 5.57 7.65
C GLU A 199 -3.12 6.88 7.51
N ALA A 200 -1.79 6.79 7.43
CA ALA A 200 -0.92 7.94 7.21
C ALA A 200 -1.20 8.65 5.87
N MET A 201 -1.62 7.92 4.84
CA MET A 201 -1.82 8.46 3.49
C MET A 201 -3.27 8.89 3.23
N PHE A 202 -4.22 8.04 3.61
CA PHE A 202 -5.63 8.15 3.21
C PHE A 202 -6.58 8.33 4.40
N GLY A 203 -6.13 8.02 5.62
CA GLY A 203 -6.97 7.96 6.82
C GLY A 203 -6.74 9.09 7.81
N SER A 204 -6.64 8.73 9.09
CA SER A 204 -6.39 9.67 10.20
C SER A 204 -5.12 9.34 10.98
N LEU A 205 -4.45 10.37 11.49
CA LEU A 205 -3.26 10.21 12.32
C LEU A 205 -3.55 9.50 13.64
N GLU A 206 -4.76 9.63 14.17
CA GLU A 206 -5.21 8.86 15.34
C GLU A 206 -5.22 7.36 15.06
N ASN A 207 -5.76 6.92 13.91
CA ASN A 207 -5.74 5.50 13.56
C ASN A 207 -4.32 5.03 13.19
N TYR A 208 -3.51 5.88 12.56
CA TYR A 208 -2.09 5.61 12.35
C TYR A 208 -1.38 5.30 13.67
N ASP A 209 -1.58 6.15 14.67
CA ASP A 209 -1.01 6.02 16.02
C ASP A 209 -1.40 4.67 16.66
N ILE A 210 -2.69 4.33 16.60
CA ILE A 210 -3.21 3.04 17.09
C ILE A 210 -2.51 1.86 16.40
N HIS A 211 -2.37 1.89 15.07
CA HIS A 211 -1.69 0.82 14.35
C HIS A 211 -0.19 0.76 14.64
N MET A 212 0.47 1.90 14.83
CA MET A 212 1.90 1.95 15.17
C MET A 212 2.19 1.43 16.58
N GLN A 213 1.34 1.75 17.56
CA GLN A 213 1.40 1.15 18.90
C GLN A 213 1.22 -0.38 18.84
N GLY A 214 0.22 -0.84 18.07
CA GLY A 214 0.00 -2.26 17.82
C GLY A 214 1.19 -2.94 17.13
N LEU A 215 1.80 -2.26 16.15
CA LEU A 215 2.98 -2.72 15.43
C LEU A 215 4.17 -2.86 16.36
N ALA A 216 4.46 -1.86 17.18
CA ALA A 216 5.56 -1.89 18.16
C ALA A 216 5.42 -3.08 19.12
N ARG A 217 4.20 -3.35 19.61
CA ARG A 217 3.92 -4.53 20.42
C ARG A 217 4.12 -5.84 19.65
N ALA A 218 3.62 -5.93 18.42
CA ALA A 218 3.76 -7.13 17.58
C ALA A 218 5.23 -7.44 17.26
N VAL A 219 6.03 -6.43 16.92
CA VAL A 219 7.48 -6.54 16.72
C VAL A 219 8.19 -6.99 18.01
N SER A 220 7.79 -6.43 19.16
CA SER A 220 8.37 -6.83 20.45
C SER A 220 8.09 -8.30 20.77
N LEU A 221 6.86 -8.77 20.55
CA LEU A 221 6.48 -10.18 20.72
C LEU A 221 7.22 -11.13 19.77
N ARG A 222 7.63 -10.64 18.59
CA ARG A 222 8.43 -11.43 17.64
C ARG A 222 9.91 -11.55 18.03
N GLY A 223 10.38 -10.72 18.97
CA GLY A 223 11.78 -10.67 19.39
C GLY A 223 12.54 -9.43 18.92
N GLY A 224 11.84 -8.37 18.51
CA GLY A 224 12.42 -7.11 18.05
C GLY A 224 12.64 -7.03 16.54
N LEU A 225 13.03 -5.85 16.04
CA LEU A 225 13.20 -5.61 14.60
C LEU A 225 14.17 -6.59 13.90
N PRO A 226 15.32 -6.99 14.47
CA PRO A 226 16.23 -7.95 13.82
C PRO A 226 15.66 -9.36 13.64
N SER A 227 14.59 -9.71 14.38
CA SER A 227 13.94 -11.02 14.29
C SER A 227 12.94 -11.16 13.14
N LEU A 228 12.65 -10.06 12.44
CA LEU A 228 11.69 -10.04 11.34
C LEU A 228 12.25 -10.72 10.09
N GLY A 229 11.39 -11.45 9.37
CA GLY A 229 11.80 -12.27 8.24
C GLY A 229 12.09 -11.51 6.94
N LEU A 230 11.98 -12.25 5.82
CA LEU A 230 12.31 -11.78 4.47
C LEU A 230 13.76 -11.26 4.34
N ASN A 231 14.70 -11.92 5.01
CA ASN A 231 16.13 -11.52 5.02
C ASN A 231 16.32 -10.03 5.40
N GLY A 232 15.57 -9.60 6.42
CA GLY A 232 15.62 -8.22 6.93
C GLY A 232 14.84 -7.19 6.09
N LEU A 233 14.18 -7.59 4.99
CA LEU A 233 13.33 -6.67 4.22
C LEU A 233 12.18 -6.14 5.08
N LEU A 234 11.53 -6.99 5.88
CA LEU A 234 10.40 -6.57 6.71
C LEU A 234 10.84 -5.56 7.79
N HIS A 235 12.02 -5.76 8.38
CA HIS A 235 12.64 -4.78 9.27
C HIS A 235 12.79 -3.42 8.57
N ARG A 236 13.43 -3.40 7.39
CA ARG A 236 13.60 -2.15 6.63
C ARG A 236 12.27 -1.51 6.27
N MET A 237 11.25 -2.29 5.93
CA MET A 237 9.91 -1.79 5.64
C MET A 237 9.26 -1.12 6.84
N VAL A 238 9.37 -1.68 8.04
CA VAL A 238 8.83 -1.08 9.27
C VAL A 238 9.47 0.28 9.55
N LEU A 239 10.81 0.34 9.51
CA LEU A 239 11.55 1.60 9.69
C LEU A 239 11.22 2.62 8.60
N TRP A 240 11.10 2.16 7.35
CA TRP A 240 10.80 3.02 6.21
C TRP A 240 9.41 3.65 6.35
N ILE A 241 8.40 2.87 6.77
CA ILE A 241 7.04 3.39 7.01
C ILE A 241 7.05 4.44 8.12
N ASP A 242 7.67 4.13 9.26
CA ASP A 242 7.71 5.03 10.42
C ASP A 242 8.44 6.34 10.09
N ARG A 243 9.64 6.24 9.50
CA ARG A 243 10.45 7.41 9.12
C ARG A 243 9.74 8.32 8.12
N ASN A 244 9.10 7.75 7.10
CA ASN A 244 8.41 8.56 6.10
C ASN A 244 7.12 9.19 6.64
N ALA A 245 6.37 8.50 7.50
CA ALA A 245 5.19 9.06 8.15
C ALA A 245 5.57 10.16 9.16
N ALA A 246 6.63 9.94 9.95
CA ALA A 246 7.22 10.93 10.86
C ALA A 246 7.61 12.20 10.09
N PHE A 247 8.32 12.06 8.97
CA PHE A 247 8.69 13.18 8.12
C PHE A 247 7.47 13.88 7.50
N LEU A 248 6.53 13.13 6.94
CA LEU A 248 5.36 13.69 6.24
C LEU A 248 4.44 14.48 7.18
N HIS A 249 4.31 14.05 8.43
CA HIS A 249 3.35 14.59 9.38
C HIS A 249 3.98 15.36 10.55
N GLY A 250 5.32 15.45 10.62
CA GLY A 250 6.03 16.10 11.72
C GLY A 250 5.86 15.37 13.06
N LEU A 251 5.80 14.04 13.03
CA LEU A 251 5.62 13.19 14.21
C LEU A 251 6.97 12.65 14.71
N PRO A 252 7.07 12.28 16.00
CA PRO A 252 8.20 11.46 16.46
C PRO A 252 8.14 10.06 15.83
N MET A 253 9.32 9.45 15.67
CA MET A 253 9.42 8.04 15.26
C MET A 253 9.06 7.11 16.41
N TYR A 254 8.46 5.97 16.07
CA TYR A 254 8.15 4.87 16.98
C TYR A 254 9.35 3.92 17.17
N PHE A 255 10.13 3.72 16.13
CA PHE A 255 11.26 2.82 16.09
C PHE A 255 12.54 3.63 15.94
N PHE A 256 13.39 3.56 16.97
CA PHE A 256 14.74 4.07 16.92
C PHE A 256 15.66 2.91 16.56
N ALA A 257 16.30 2.97 15.38
CA ALA A 257 17.29 2.00 14.99
C ALA A 257 18.69 2.61 15.11
N ASP A 258 19.65 1.82 15.61
CA ASP A 258 21.08 2.19 15.58
C ASP A 258 21.65 2.20 14.15
N THR A 259 20.96 1.54 13.22
CA THR A 259 21.28 1.53 11.79
C THR A 259 20.27 2.41 11.05
N ASP A 260 20.72 3.61 10.68
CA ASP A 260 19.96 4.50 9.80
C ASP A 260 19.70 3.81 8.45
N LEU A 261 18.44 3.84 8.00
CA LEU A 261 18.13 3.53 6.61
C LEU A 261 18.90 4.52 5.71
N PRO A 262 19.59 4.05 4.66
CA PRO A 262 20.33 4.95 3.78
C PRO A 262 19.38 5.92 3.07
N GLY A 263 19.80 7.17 2.86
CA GLY A 263 19.02 8.19 2.15
C GLY A 263 18.10 9.04 3.05
N ASP A 264 17.59 10.14 2.49
CA ASP A 264 16.59 11.00 3.15
C ASP A 264 15.18 10.41 3.02
N PRO A 265 14.24 10.69 3.95
CA PRO A 265 12.85 10.26 3.81
C PRO A 265 12.27 10.77 2.49
N ASN A 266 11.76 9.86 1.65
CA ASN A 266 11.03 10.19 0.44
C ASN A 266 9.60 9.63 0.48
N PRO A 267 8.64 10.39 1.03
CA PRO A 267 7.24 9.95 1.10
C PRO A 267 6.60 9.74 -0.27
N GLY A 268 7.19 10.23 -1.37
CA GLY A 268 6.70 10.00 -2.72
C GLY A 268 6.62 8.51 -3.08
N HIS A 269 7.55 7.71 -2.55
CA HIS A 269 7.55 6.26 -2.76
C HIS A 269 6.39 5.54 -2.06
N PHE A 270 5.67 6.16 -1.10
CA PHE A 270 4.43 5.58 -0.56
C PHE A 270 3.37 5.37 -1.66
N LEU A 271 3.41 6.22 -2.68
CA LEU A 271 2.46 6.25 -3.79
C LEU A 271 3.03 5.64 -5.07
N GLY A 272 4.26 5.14 -5.04
CA GLY A 272 4.96 4.62 -6.23
C GLY A 272 5.21 5.66 -7.32
N SER A 273 5.22 6.95 -6.96
CA SER A 273 5.76 8.00 -7.82
C SER A 273 7.28 8.07 -7.60
N SER A 274 8.03 7.63 -8.60
CA SER A 274 9.47 7.88 -8.72
C SER A 274 9.73 9.21 -9.42
#